data_AF-A0A0B2UNX2-F1
#
_entry.id   AF-A0A0B2UNX2-F1
#
_cell.length_a   1.000
_cell.length_b   1.000
_cell.length_c   1.000
_cell.angle_alpha   90.00
_cell.angle_beta   90.00
_cell.angle_gamma   90.00
#
_symmetry.space_group_name_H-M   'P 1'
#
loop_
_entity.id
_entity.type
_entity.pdbx_description
1 polymer ?
#
loop_
_entity_poly.entity_id
_entity_poly.type
_entity_poly.pdbx_seq_one_letter_code
_entity_poly.pdbx_strand_id
1 'polypeptide(L)'
;MTSFHGSTGPSTPSSRILLDVPCRVCQDHSSGKHYGIFSCDGCAGFFKRSIRRHRQYVCKNRGGGEEGKCLVDKTHRNQCRACRLTKCLEIGMNKEAVQHERGPRNATIRRHIALYASTPPNRDRSPEFGSDSDSPTSCTSSDIATTSKDAAARLFFQILHWSKSLIPFVCLSPDDQVSAFSSSWGVLFLLSAVESRLMQSSALTSERVSDVQAKNKLASVVAQLEQLALDANEFNHLRLLSLMKGRHAQMEQLSAFNLAQHQQIVYPCQPLRYISCMVLLETMPQFEHILLELYFKQSIGNASMSALISDILIPKTLNKTEKSE
;
A
#
# COMPACT_ATOMS: atom_id res chain seq x y z
N MET A 1 15.09 -0.06 62.04
CA MET A 1 15.73 1.00 61.22
C MET A 1 16.70 0.31 60.27
N THR A 2 16.45 0.38 58.96
CA THR A 2 17.44 0.66 57.88
C THR A 2 16.74 0.44 56.54
N SER A 3 16.43 1.56 55.89
CA SER A 3 15.82 1.65 54.57
C SER A 3 16.78 1.20 53.47
N PHE A 4 16.27 0.45 52.48
CA PHE A 4 16.95 0.25 51.20
C PHE A 4 16.86 1.55 50.37
N HIS A 5 18.00 2.12 50.00
CA HIS A 5 18.11 3.12 48.95
C HIS A 5 18.84 2.49 47.76
N GLY A 6 18.12 2.34 46.65
CA GLY A 6 18.70 1.98 45.37
C GLY A 6 19.46 3.18 44.79
N SER A 7 20.78 3.03 44.64
CA SER A 7 21.62 4.03 43.98
C SER A 7 21.52 3.87 42.47
N THR A 8 20.94 4.88 41.81
CA THR A 8 21.04 5.11 40.38
C THR A 8 22.45 5.58 40.04
N GLY A 9 23.22 4.73 39.35
CA GLY A 9 24.52 5.12 38.79
C GLY A 9 24.36 6.04 37.58
N PRO A 10 25.28 7.00 37.35
CA PRO A 10 25.19 7.94 36.23
C PRO A 10 25.57 7.24 34.92
N SER A 11 24.70 7.34 33.91
CA SER A 11 24.94 6.86 32.56
C SER A 11 26.00 7.73 31.86
N THR A 12 27.25 7.25 31.81
CA THR A 12 28.30 7.82 30.96
C THR A 12 27.97 7.57 29.48
N PRO A 13 28.12 8.56 28.58
CA PRO A 13 27.87 8.37 27.17
C PRO A 13 28.96 7.44 26.60
N SER A 14 28.57 6.22 26.23
CA SER A 14 29.45 5.28 25.54
C SER A 14 29.92 5.90 24.22
N SER A 15 31.12 6.49 24.21
CA SER A 15 31.77 6.96 23.01
C SER A 15 32.04 5.77 22.11
N ARG A 16 31.29 5.63 21.02
CA ARG A 16 31.37 4.54 20.03
C ARG A 16 32.69 4.50 19.22
N ILE A 17 33.70 5.26 19.62
CA ILE A 17 34.97 5.42 18.90
C ILE A 17 36.04 4.61 19.62
N LEU A 18 36.66 3.68 18.90
CA LEU A 18 37.80 2.90 19.37
C LEU A 18 39.09 3.64 18.96
N LEU A 19 39.64 4.42 19.88
CA LEU A 19 40.82 5.27 19.61
C LEU A 19 42.07 4.45 19.23
N ASP A 20 42.19 3.22 19.73
CA ASP A 20 43.37 2.36 19.47
C ASP A 20 43.21 1.43 18.26
N VAL A 21 42.07 1.47 17.56
CA VAL A 21 41.80 0.58 16.43
C VAL A 21 41.69 1.38 15.14
N PRO A 22 42.66 1.30 14.22
CA PRO A 22 42.62 2.06 12.97
C PRO A 22 41.67 1.45 11.95
N CYS A 23 41.01 2.31 11.18
CA CYS A 23 40.19 1.94 10.03
C CYS A 23 41.07 1.34 8.93
N ARG A 24 40.79 0.08 8.56
CA ARG A 24 41.58 -0.65 7.55
C ARG A 24 41.54 -0.02 6.15
N VAL A 25 40.61 0.89 5.87
CA VAL A 25 40.53 1.63 4.60
C VAL A 25 41.41 2.88 4.60
N CYS A 26 41.30 3.73 5.62
CA CYS A 26 41.83 5.10 5.60
C CYS A 26 42.64 5.51 6.84
N GLN A 27 42.89 4.58 7.76
CA GLN A 27 43.65 4.77 9.00
C GLN A 27 43.07 5.77 10.03
N ASP A 28 41.90 6.36 9.77
CA ASP A 28 41.13 7.10 10.79
C ASP A 28 40.64 6.18 11.92
N HIS A 29 40.20 6.73 13.05
CA HIS A 29 39.73 5.92 14.18
C HIS A 29 38.51 5.08 13.79
N SER A 30 38.56 3.78 14.11
CA SER A 30 37.45 2.87 13.85
C SER A 30 36.32 3.10 14.85
N SER A 31 35.08 2.94 14.39
CA SER A 31 33.89 2.87 15.24
C SER A 31 33.44 1.42 15.51
N GLY A 32 34.30 0.44 15.20
CA GLY A 32 34.02 -0.99 15.29
C GLY A 32 34.02 -1.71 13.93
N LYS A 33 33.53 -2.95 13.93
CA LYS A 33 33.42 -3.78 12.73
C LYS A 33 32.19 -3.36 11.90
N HIS A 34 32.41 -2.98 10.65
CA HIS A 34 31.36 -2.73 9.67
C HIS A 34 31.64 -3.54 8.40
N TYR A 35 30.64 -4.26 7.92
CA TYR A 35 30.73 -5.08 6.72
C TYR A 35 31.91 -6.07 6.75
N GLY A 36 32.23 -6.63 7.91
CA GLY A 36 33.26 -7.66 8.08
C GLY A 36 34.63 -7.18 8.56
N ILE A 37 34.92 -5.87 8.55
CA ILE A 37 36.24 -5.34 8.94
C ILE A 37 36.14 -4.14 9.89
N PHE A 38 37.21 -3.86 10.62
CA PHE A 38 37.34 -2.61 11.38
C PHE A 38 37.43 -1.40 10.44
N SER A 39 36.46 -0.51 10.53
CA SER A 39 36.42 0.71 9.73
C SER A 39 35.82 1.88 10.50
N CYS A 40 36.01 3.10 9.99
CA CYS A 40 35.38 4.31 10.51
C CYS A 40 34.00 4.51 9.88
N ASP A 41 33.15 5.32 10.53
CA ASP A 41 31.80 5.64 10.04
C ASP A 41 31.81 6.23 8.62
N GLY A 42 32.84 7.00 8.28
CA GLY A 42 33.00 7.58 6.96
C GLY A 42 33.15 6.54 5.85
N CYS A 43 33.96 5.50 6.08
CA CYS A 43 34.19 4.44 5.10
C CYS A 43 33.03 3.43 5.09
N ALA A 44 32.46 3.09 6.25
CA ALA A 44 31.26 2.27 6.33
C ALA A 44 30.08 2.91 5.60
N GLY A 45 29.81 4.19 5.85
CA GLY A 45 28.73 4.93 5.19
C GLY A 45 28.96 5.11 3.69
N PHE A 46 30.21 5.34 3.27
CA PHE A 46 30.57 5.38 1.85
C PHE A 46 30.28 4.04 1.16
N PHE A 47 30.81 2.94 1.69
CA PHE A 47 30.63 1.60 1.14
C PHE A 47 29.15 1.23 1.01
N LYS A 48 28.37 1.45 2.08
CA LYS A 48 26.92 1.24 2.11
C LYS A 48 26.19 1.95 0.97
N ARG A 49 26.48 3.25 0.74
CA ARG A 49 25.83 4.05 -0.30
C ARG A 49 26.25 3.63 -1.71
N SER A 50 27.50 3.25 -1.88
CA SER A 50 28.05 2.82 -3.17
C SER A 50 27.47 1.49 -3.61
N ILE A 51 27.41 0.49 -2.72
CA ILE A 51 26.83 -0.82 -3.01
C ILE A 51 25.32 -0.72 -3.26
N ARG A 52 24.55 -0.04 -2.39
CA ARG A 52 23.08 0.08 -2.56
C ARG A 52 22.65 0.69 -3.89
N ARG A 53 23.35 1.72 -4.33
CA ARG A 53 23.01 2.44 -5.56
C ARG A 53 23.77 1.92 -6.78
N HIS A 54 24.37 0.72 -6.67
CA HIS A 54 25.15 0.07 -7.72
C HIS A 54 26.10 1.04 -8.42
N ARG A 55 26.83 1.85 -7.62
CA ARG A 55 27.64 2.95 -8.17
C ARG A 55 28.90 2.39 -8.82
N GLN A 56 29.06 2.72 -10.10
CA GLN A 56 30.30 2.54 -10.84
C GLN A 56 31.05 3.86 -10.86
N TYR A 57 32.27 3.87 -10.31
CA TYR A 57 33.13 5.04 -10.31
C TYR A 57 34.32 4.80 -11.22
N VAL A 58 34.75 5.83 -11.93
CA VAL A 58 35.95 5.81 -12.77
C VAL A 58 37.01 6.70 -12.12
N CYS A 59 38.23 6.19 -11.98
CA CYS A 59 39.36 6.99 -11.50
C CYS A 59 39.73 8.02 -12.57
N LYS A 60 39.91 9.28 -12.17
CA LYS A 60 40.32 10.36 -13.09
C LYS A 60 41.83 10.53 -13.19
N ASN A 61 42.61 9.87 -12.32
CA ASN A 61 44.06 9.92 -12.38
C ASN A 61 44.56 8.95 -13.47
N ARG A 62 44.90 9.49 -14.64
CA ARG A 62 45.37 8.75 -15.84
C ARG A 62 46.86 8.96 -16.15
N GLY A 63 47.64 9.50 -15.20
CA GLY A 63 49.06 9.81 -15.42
C GLY A 63 49.97 9.17 -14.36
N GLY A 64 51.07 8.56 -14.82
CA GLY A 64 52.24 8.26 -13.97
C GLY A 64 52.34 6.87 -13.34
N GLY A 65 51.98 5.77 -14.02
CA GLY A 65 52.22 4.39 -13.54
C GLY A 65 51.37 3.93 -12.34
N GLU A 66 50.56 4.82 -11.77
CA GLU A 66 49.68 4.60 -10.63
C GLU A 66 48.19 4.70 -10.99
N GLU A 67 47.82 4.31 -12.21
CA GLU A 67 46.40 4.23 -12.59
C GLU A 67 45.65 3.33 -11.61
N GLY A 68 44.56 3.86 -11.04
CA GLY A 68 43.75 3.13 -10.06
C GLY A 68 44.34 3.01 -8.64
N LYS A 69 45.47 3.67 -8.32
CA LYS A 69 46.15 3.55 -7.02
C LYS A 69 46.17 4.84 -6.18
N CYS A 70 45.19 5.74 -6.35
CA CYS A 70 45.14 6.98 -5.55
C CYS A 70 45.20 6.70 -4.04
N LEU A 71 45.96 7.51 -3.31
CA LEU A 71 46.10 7.42 -1.86
C LEU A 71 44.74 7.51 -1.15
N VAL A 72 44.49 6.58 -0.23
CA VAL A 72 43.27 6.56 0.61
C VAL A 72 43.69 6.56 2.08
N ASP A 73 43.76 7.75 2.65
CA ASP A 73 44.02 8.04 4.07
C ASP A 73 42.90 8.94 4.66
N LYS A 74 43.04 9.38 5.90
CA LYS A 74 42.01 10.18 6.58
C LYS A 74 41.68 11.48 5.83
N THR A 75 42.69 12.15 5.29
CA THR A 75 42.60 13.47 4.65
C THR A 75 42.16 13.38 3.18
N HIS A 76 42.65 12.40 2.44
CA HIS A 76 42.53 12.28 0.99
C HIS A 76 41.50 11.24 0.53
N ARG A 77 40.88 10.47 1.45
CA ARG A 77 39.84 9.46 1.11
C ARG A 77 38.67 9.97 0.26
N ASN A 78 38.46 11.28 0.13
CA ASN A 78 37.37 11.84 -0.68
C ASN A 78 37.82 12.26 -2.10
N GLN A 79 39.13 12.25 -2.40
CA GLN A 79 39.69 12.73 -3.66
C GLN A 79 39.40 11.78 -4.84
N CYS A 80 39.40 10.46 -4.60
CA CYS A 80 39.05 9.47 -5.61
C CYS A 80 38.06 8.43 -5.07
N ARG A 81 36.79 8.53 -5.49
CA ARG A 81 35.74 7.57 -5.10
C ARG A 81 35.97 6.18 -5.69
N ALA A 82 36.59 6.08 -6.87
CA ALA A 82 36.91 4.80 -7.50
C ALA A 82 37.92 4.02 -6.64
N CYS A 83 39.11 4.56 -6.41
CA CYS A 83 40.15 3.91 -5.61
C CYS A 83 39.69 3.65 -4.17
N ARG A 84 38.87 4.53 -3.58
CA ARG A 84 38.28 4.27 -2.26
C ARG A 84 37.36 3.05 -2.25
N LEU A 85 36.48 2.91 -3.25
CA LEU A 85 35.56 1.77 -3.33
C LEU A 85 36.30 0.48 -3.63
N THR A 86 37.27 0.52 -4.55
CA THR A 86 38.17 -0.59 -4.86
C THR A 86 38.89 -1.05 -3.60
N LYS A 87 39.54 -0.13 -2.86
CA LYS A 87 40.22 -0.46 -1.60
C LYS A 87 39.28 -1.06 -0.56
N CYS A 88 38.04 -0.56 -0.41
CA CYS A 88 37.06 -1.17 0.50
C CYS A 88 36.80 -2.65 0.16
N LEU A 89 36.66 -2.99 -1.12
CA LEU A 89 36.42 -4.36 -1.58
C LEU A 89 37.66 -5.24 -1.39
N GLU A 90 38.84 -4.75 -1.80
CA GLU A 90 40.11 -5.49 -1.73
C GLU A 90 40.47 -5.90 -0.30
N ILE A 91 40.24 -5.02 0.68
CA ILE A 91 40.53 -5.32 2.09
C ILE A 91 39.43 -6.15 2.77
N GLY A 92 38.39 -6.54 2.03
CA GLY A 92 37.37 -7.49 2.50
C GLY A 92 36.09 -6.89 3.08
N MET A 93 35.69 -5.66 2.72
CA MET A 93 34.32 -5.23 3.03
C MET A 93 33.32 -6.10 2.25
N ASN A 94 32.47 -6.80 2.98
CA ASN A 94 31.48 -7.72 2.43
C ASN A 94 30.29 -6.94 1.83
N LYS A 95 30.19 -6.93 0.49
CA LYS A 95 29.08 -6.32 -0.24
C LYS A 95 27.74 -7.00 0.05
N GLU A 96 27.72 -8.31 0.29
CA GLU A 96 26.52 -9.08 0.61
C GLU A 96 25.96 -8.72 2.00
N ALA A 97 26.81 -8.22 2.91
CA ALA A 97 26.37 -7.72 4.21
C ALA A 97 25.63 -6.37 4.11
N VAL A 98 25.61 -5.72 2.93
CA VAL A 98 24.84 -4.50 2.69
C VAL A 98 23.38 -4.90 2.41
N GLN A 99 22.59 -4.98 3.46
CA GLN A 99 21.15 -5.16 3.36
C GLN A 99 20.52 -4.12 2.42
N HIS A 100 19.53 -4.53 1.61
CA HIS A 100 18.69 -3.63 0.82
C HIS A 100 18.09 -2.53 1.71
N GLU A 101 17.68 -1.40 1.13
CA GLU A 101 17.10 -0.26 1.88
C GLU A 101 16.15 -0.78 2.97
N ARG A 102 16.47 -0.50 4.25
CA ARG A 102 15.40 -0.46 5.25
C ARG A 102 14.59 0.76 4.81
N GLY A 103 13.36 0.55 4.36
CA GLY A 103 12.47 1.63 3.96
C GLY A 103 12.43 2.75 5.01
N PRO A 104 11.92 3.94 4.65
CA PRO A 104 11.88 5.11 5.54
C PRO A 104 11.42 4.68 6.93
N ARG A 105 12.07 5.13 8.02
CA ARG A 105 11.79 4.70 9.40
C ARG A 105 10.29 4.74 9.72
N ASN A 106 9.60 3.65 9.43
CA ASN A 106 8.63 2.82 10.15
C ASN A 106 7.88 3.37 11.38
N ALA A 107 7.75 4.68 11.60
CA ALA A 107 6.74 5.25 12.49
C ALA A 107 5.51 5.67 11.68
N THR A 108 5.72 6.41 10.57
CA THR A 108 4.64 6.83 9.67
C THR A 108 4.20 5.71 8.74
N ILE A 109 5.15 4.89 8.25
CA ILE A 109 4.87 3.78 7.34
C ILE A 109 4.33 2.54 8.06
N ARG A 110 4.75 2.21 9.29
CA ARG A 110 4.08 1.13 10.05
C ARG A 110 2.68 1.52 10.46
N ARG A 111 2.39 2.80 10.72
CA ARG A 111 1.02 3.27 10.93
C ARG A 111 0.19 3.12 9.65
N HIS A 112 0.76 3.48 8.51
CA HIS A 112 0.10 3.29 7.21
C HIS A 112 -0.07 1.80 6.85
N ILE A 113 0.94 0.96 7.02
CA ILE A 113 0.89 -0.48 6.71
C ILE A 113 0.02 -1.24 7.72
N ALA A 114 0.01 -0.87 9.02
CA ALA A 114 -0.90 -1.46 9.99
C ALA A 114 -2.37 -1.13 9.72
N LEU A 115 -2.66 -0.07 8.96
CA LEU A 115 -4.01 0.24 8.46
C LEU A 115 -4.42 -0.64 7.26
N TYR A 116 -3.46 -1.22 6.52
CA TYR A 116 -3.71 -2.13 5.39
C TYR A 116 -3.48 -3.61 5.70
N ALA A 117 -2.77 -3.95 6.79
CA ALA A 117 -2.34 -5.31 7.13
C ALA A 117 -3.20 -5.99 8.21
N SER A 118 -4.39 -5.49 8.52
CA SER A 118 -5.34 -6.20 9.39
C SER A 118 -6.20 -7.17 8.59
N THR A 119 -5.60 -8.24 8.07
CA THR A 119 -6.27 -9.53 7.97
C THR A 119 -5.88 -10.32 9.22
N PRO A 120 -6.83 -10.80 10.05
CA PRO A 120 -6.48 -11.65 11.18
C PRO A 120 -5.95 -13.00 10.67
N PRO A 121 -4.98 -13.62 11.35
CA PRO A 121 -4.57 -14.97 11.03
C PRO A 121 -5.72 -15.93 11.37
N ASN A 122 -5.85 -16.94 10.53
CA ASN A 122 -6.71 -18.11 10.66
C ASN A 122 -7.00 -18.48 12.13
N ARG A 123 -8.26 -18.40 12.55
CA ARG A 123 -8.76 -19.00 13.81
C ARG A 123 -9.50 -20.29 13.47
N ASP A 124 -8.74 -21.36 13.33
CA ASP A 124 -9.25 -22.70 13.66
C ASP A 124 -9.40 -22.79 15.18
N ARG A 125 -10.65 -22.77 15.65
CA ARG A 125 -11.23 -23.56 16.76
C ARG A 125 -12.57 -22.95 17.15
N SER A 126 -13.64 -23.51 16.60
CA SER A 126 -14.98 -23.42 17.18
C SER A 126 -15.03 -24.24 18.48
N PRO A 127 -15.76 -23.82 19.51
CA PRO A 127 -16.12 -24.70 20.63
C PRO A 127 -17.22 -25.66 20.16
N GLU A 128 -17.00 -26.95 20.36
CA GLU A 128 -18.07 -27.95 20.36
C GLU A 128 -19.07 -27.61 21.47
N PHE A 129 -20.35 -27.49 21.12
CA PHE A 129 -21.45 -27.85 22.02
C PHE A 129 -22.76 -28.03 21.26
N GLY A 130 -23.41 -29.19 21.48
CA GLY A 130 -24.85 -29.37 21.30
C GLY A 130 -25.30 -29.96 19.97
N SER A 131 -25.24 -31.28 19.85
CA SER A 131 -26.11 -32.04 18.93
C SER A 131 -27.55 -31.97 19.44
N ASP A 132 -28.50 -31.68 18.55
CA ASP A 132 -29.84 -32.30 18.56
C ASP A 132 -30.47 -32.19 17.16
N SER A 133 -31.10 -33.30 16.77
CA SER A 133 -31.63 -33.65 15.45
C SER A 133 -32.86 -32.84 15.02
N ASP A 134 -33.00 -32.53 13.73
CA ASP A 134 -34.02 -33.11 12.83
C ASP A 134 -34.29 -32.28 11.55
N SER A 135 -34.30 -33.00 10.43
CA SER A 135 -35.01 -32.76 9.16
C SER A 135 -34.53 -31.70 8.13
N PRO A 136 -34.51 -32.05 6.82
CA PRO A 136 -34.05 -31.18 5.74
C PRO A 136 -35.16 -30.21 5.30
N THR A 137 -35.03 -28.93 5.65
CA THR A 137 -35.91 -27.89 5.10
C THR A 137 -35.28 -27.29 3.85
N SER A 138 -35.98 -27.46 2.72
CA SER A 138 -35.71 -26.87 1.41
C SER A 138 -35.38 -25.37 1.49
N CYS A 139 -34.14 -24.99 1.18
CA CYS A 139 -33.74 -23.58 1.07
C CYS A 139 -34.35 -22.97 -0.20
N THR A 140 -35.25 -22.00 -0.02
CA THR A 140 -35.82 -21.18 -1.09
C THR A 140 -34.81 -20.13 -1.56
N SER A 141 -34.81 -19.82 -2.86
CA SER A 141 -33.92 -18.84 -3.51
C SER A 141 -33.94 -17.42 -2.91
N SER A 142 -34.95 -17.09 -2.11
CA SER A 142 -35.11 -15.82 -1.41
C SER A 142 -34.04 -15.57 -0.34
N ASP A 143 -33.57 -16.61 0.37
CA ASP A 143 -32.66 -16.45 1.51
C ASP A 143 -31.19 -16.26 1.07
N ILE A 144 -30.85 -16.71 -0.15
CA ILE A 144 -29.54 -16.47 -0.77
C ILE A 144 -29.47 -15.03 -1.35
N ALA A 145 -30.61 -14.52 -1.85
CA ALA A 145 -30.67 -13.16 -2.40
C ALA A 145 -30.58 -12.08 -1.31
N THR A 146 -31.17 -12.31 -0.14
CA THR A 146 -31.08 -11.39 1.03
C THR A 146 -29.66 -11.33 1.59
N THR A 147 -28.98 -12.47 1.69
CA THR A 147 -27.59 -12.54 2.16
C THR A 147 -26.59 -11.82 1.23
N SER A 148 -26.79 -11.87 -0.09
CA SER A 148 -25.97 -11.15 -1.08
C SER A 148 -26.12 -9.62 -0.97
N LYS A 149 -27.34 -9.12 -0.73
CA LYS A 149 -27.60 -7.68 -0.59
C LYS A 149 -27.09 -7.11 0.73
N ASP A 150 -27.21 -7.88 1.81
CA ASP A 150 -26.61 -7.52 3.10
C ASP A 150 -25.08 -7.50 3.00
N ALA A 151 -24.48 -8.45 2.28
CA ALA A 151 -23.05 -8.46 1.99
C ALA A 151 -22.64 -7.22 1.18
N ALA A 152 -23.44 -6.82 0.18
CA ALA A 152 -23.19 -5.60 -0.59
C ALA A 152 -23.22 -4.33 0.26
N ALA A 153 -24.20 -4.20 1.18
CA ALA A 153 -24.27 -3.08 2.10
C ALA A 153 -23.03 -3.02 3.02
N ARG A 154 -22.62 -4.16 3.59
CA ARG A 154 -21.40 -4.26 4.41
C ARG A 154 -20.15 -3.87 3.62
N LEU A 155 -20.04 -4.35 2.39
CA LEU A 155 -18.93 -4.01 1.49
C LEU A 155 -18.91 -2.50 1.19
N PHE A 156 -20.08 -1.89 0.95
CA PHE A 156 -20.18 -0.45 0.74
C PHE A 156 -19.67 0.35 1.95
N PHE A 157 -20.06 -0.02 3.17
CA PHE A 157 -19.54 0.62 4.37
C PHE A 157 -18.04 0.37 4.58
N GLN A 158 -17.51 -0.79 4.19
CA GLN A 158 -16.08 -1.06 4.21
C GLN A 158 -15.31 -0.14 3.26
N ILE A 159 -15.83 0.08 2.04
CA ILE A 159 -15.26 1.02 1.06
C ILE A 159 -15.27 2.45 1.62
N LEU A 160 -16.37 2.86 2.24
CA LEU A 160 -16.48 4.18 2.86
C LEU A 160 -15.52 4.36 4.04
N HIS A 161 -15.38 3.33 4.88
CA HIS A 161 -14.41 3.36 5.97
C HIS A 161 -12.97 3.43 5.43
N TRP A 162 -12.67 2.64 4.40
CA TRP A 162 -11.39 2.69 3.70
C TRP A 162 -11.11 4.09 3.15
N SER A 163 -12.04 4.74 2.44
CA SER A 163 -11.82 6.09 1.90
C SER A 163 -11.53 7.11 3.01
N LYS A 164 -12.27 7.07 4.12
CA LYS A 164 -12.03 7.90 5.32
C LYS A 164 -10.68 7.64 6.01
N SER A 165 -10.05 6.49 5.77
CA SER A 165 -8.71 6.19 6.30
C SER A 165 -7.58 6.77 5.45
N LEU A 166 -7.88 7.24 4.23
CA LEU A 166 -6.89 7.78 3.29
C LEU A 166 -6.61 9.25 3.59
N ILE A 167 -5.36 9.58 3.90
CA ILE A 167 -4.91 10.97 4.08
C ILE A 167 -5.31 11.87 2.90
N PRO A 168 -5.09 11.50 1.62
CA PRO A 168 -5.43 12.35 0.49
C PRO A 168 -6.93 12.65 0.39
N PHE A 169 -7.79 11.75 0.88
CA PHE A 169 -9.24 11.94 0.89
C PHE A 169 -9.67 12.84 2.05
N VAL A 170 -9.17 12.59 3.27
CA VAL A 170 -9.49 13.40 4.45
C VAL A 170 -8.97 14.83 4.33
N CYS A 171 -7.93 15.07 3.54
CA CYS A 171 -7.43 16.41 3.24
C CYS A 171 -8.30 17.20 2.24
N LEU A 172 -9.28 16.57 1.58
CA LEU A 172 -10.24 17.27 0.73
C LEU A 172 -11.26 18.04 1.59
N SER A 173 -11.86 19.10 1.03
CA SER A 173 -12.99 19.77 1.68
C SER A 173 -14.16 18.79 1.86
N PRO A 174 -15.07 18.99 2.83
CA PRO A 174 -16.23 18.11 3.01
C PRO A 174 -17.07 17.94 1.73
N ASP A 175 -17.27 19.02 0.97
CA ASP A 175 -17.99 18.99 -0.30
C ASP A 175 -17.22 18.20 -1.37
N ASP A 176 -15.88 18.35 -1.42
CA ASP A 176 -15.03 17.58 -2.32
C ASP A 176 -14.99 16.09 -1.93
N GLN A 177 -15.08 15.75 -0.65
CA GLN A 177 -15.17 14.37 -0.17
C GLN A 177 -16.48 13.71 -0.63
N VAL A 178 -17.61 14.42 -0.48
CA VAL A 178 -18.92 13.97 -0.99
C VAL A 178 -18.86 13.82 -2.50
N SER A 179 -18.37 14.85 -3.21
CA SER A 179 -18.21 14.81 -4.68
C SER A 179 -17.32 13.64 -5.11
N ALA A 180 -16.17 13.44 -4.47
CA ALA A 180 -15.23 12.35 -4.76
C ALA A 180 -15.89 10.99 -4.65
N PHE A 181 -16.50 10.71 -3.50
CA PHE A 181 -17.10 9.42 -3.25
C PHE A 181 -18.36 9.21 -4.11
N SER A 182 -19.26 10.20 -4.21
CA SER A 182 -20.46 10.13 -5.05
C SER A 182 -20.17 9.97 -6.53
N SER A 183 -19.05 10.48 -7.04
CA SER A 183 -18.67 10.29 -8.46
C SER A 183 -17.92 8.98 -8.75
N SER A 184 -17.48 8.25 -7.72
CA SER A 184 -16.64 7.05 -7.87
C SER A 184 -17.23 5.80 -7.23
N TRP A 185 -18.34 5.90 -6.48
CA TRP A 185 -18.86 4.80 -5.67
C TRP A 185 -19.13 3.53 -6.49
N GLY A 186 -19.65 3.65 -7.71
CA GLY A 186 -19.95 2.50 -8.58
C GLY A 186 -18.68 1.74 -8.96
N VAL A 187 -17.62 2.47 -9.33
CA VAL A 187 -16.30 1.90 -9.67
C VAL A 187 -15.66 1.25 -8.43
N LEU A 188 -15.69 1.95 -7.29
CA LEU A 188 -15.16 1.44 -6.02
C LEU A 188 -15.89 0.16 -5.60
N PHE A 189 -17.21 0.13 -5.71
CA PHE A 189 -18.03 -1.03 -5.38
C PHE A 189 -17.74 -2.20 -6.32
N LEU A 190 -17.70 -1.98 -7.63
CA LEU A 190 -17.41 -3.02 -8.62
C LEU A 190 -16.04 -3.67 -8.35
N LEU A 191 -14.98 -2.86 -8.23
CA LEU A 191 -13.63 -3.38 -7.94
C LEU A 191 -13.60 -4.20 -6.64
N SER A 192 -14.34 -3.76 -5.61
CA SER A 192 -14.39 -4.46 -4.31
C SER A 192 -15.27 -5.70 -4.34
N ALA A 193 -16.34 -5.71 -5.13
CA ALA A 193 -17.22 -6.85 -5.28
C ALA A 193 -16.53 -7.98 -6.06
N VAL A 194 -15.72 -7.63 -7.07
CA VAL A 194 -14.88 -8.59 -7.79
C VAL A 194 -13.76 -9.12 -6.90
N GLU A 195 -13.02 -8.27 -6.17
CA GLU A 195 -11.95 -8.72 -5.26
C GLU A 195 -12.48 -9.65 -4.15
N SER A 196 -13.63 -9.32 -3.56
CA SER A 196 -14.28 -10.13 -2.52
C SER A 196 -15.05 -11.35 -3.05
N ARG A 197 -15.09 -11.54 -4.38
CA ARG A 197 -15.87 -12.58 -5.07
C ARG A 197 -17.38 -12.51 -4.82
N LEU A 198 -17.90 -11.38 -4.32
CA LEU A 198 -19.33 -11.09 -4.23
C LEU A 198 -19.97 -11.00 -5.63
N MET A 199 -19.19 -10.56 -6.61
CA MET A 199 -19.58 -10.45 -8.00
C MET A 199 -18.68 -11.33 -8.86
N GLN A 200 -19.31 -12.19 -9.66
CA GLN A 200 -18.64 -13.08 -10.60
C GLN A 200 -19.32 -12.99 -11.97
N SER A 201 -18.53 -13.09 -13.04
CA SER A 201 -19.04 -12.97 -14.41
C SER A 201 -20.10 -14.02 -14.74
N SER A 202 -19.92 -15.25 -14.25
CA SER A 202 -20.85 -16.36 -14.40
C SER A 202 -22.20 -16.09 -13.72
N ALA A 203 -22.19 -15.61 -12.48
CA ALA A 203 -23.40 -15.34 -11.70
C ALA A 203 -24.24 -14.19 -12.29
N LEU A 204 -23.60 -13.18 -12.88
CA LEU A 204 -24.30 -12.06 -13.52
C LEU A 204 -25.16 -12.48 -14.72
N THR A 205 -24.83 -13.59 -15.38
CA THR A 205 -25.62 -14.07 -16.52
C THR A 205 -27.04 -14.48 -16.11
N SER A 206 -27.20 -15.08 -14.92
CA SER A 206 -28.50 -15.52 -14.38
C SER A 206 -29.35 -14.41 -13.78
N GLU A 207 -28.76 -13.25 -13.48
CA GLU A 207 -29.48 -12.14 -12.85
C GLU A 207 -30.50 -11.47 -13.79
N ARG A 208 -31.64 -11.09 -13.22
CA ARG A 208 -32.72 -10.38 -13.93
C ARG A 208 -32.61 -8.89 -13.63
N VAL A 209 -32.24 -8.13 -14.65
CA VAL A 209 -32.21 -6.65 -14.63
C VAL A 209 -32.87 -6.10 -15.88
N SER A 210 -33.34 -4.87 -15.76
CA SER A 210 -34.11 -4.16 -16.78
C SER A 210 -33.29 -3.93 -18.06
N ASP A 211 -32.03 -3.53 -17.93
CA ASP A 211 -31.12 -3.28 -19.05
C ASP A 211 -30.15 -4.45 -19.27
N VAL A 212 -30.61 -5.40 -20.10
CA VAL A 212 -29.88 -6.62 -20.44
C VAL A 212 -28.58 -6.33 -21.20
N GLN A 213 -28.54 -5.27 -22.02
CA GLN A 213 -27.35 -4.93 -22.79
C GLN A 213 -26.22 -4.43 -21.87
N ALA A 214 -26.53 -3.51 -20.95
CA ALA A 214 -25.56 -3.06 -19.97
C ALA A 214 -25.15 -4.19 -19.01
N LYS A 215 -26.07 -5.08 -18.62
CA LYS A 215 -25.74 -6.29 -17.85
C LYS A 215 -24.69 -7.15 -18.54
N ASN A 216 -24.88 -7.43 -19.82
CA ASN A 216 -23.94 -8.27 -20.59
C ASN A 216 -22.57 -7.60 -20.75
N LYS A 217 -22.54 -6.27 -20.93
CA LYS A 217 -21.29 -5.49 -20.93
C LYS A 217 -20.61 -5.52 -19.57
N LEU A 218 -21.35 -5.38 -18.47
CA LEU A 218 -20.83 -5.50 -17.11
C LEU A 218 -20.23 -6.89 -16.87
N ALA A 219 -20.94 -7.96 -17.26
CA ALA A 219 -20.44 -9.33 -17.14
C ALA A 219 -19.14 -9.54 -17.93
N SER A 220 -19.02 -8.95 -19.13
CA SER A 220 -17.78 -8.96 -19.93
C SER A 220 -16.64 -8.23 -19.23
N VAL A 221 -16.89 -7.05 -18.64
CA VAL A 221 -15.90 -6.29 -17.86
C VAL A 221 -15.45 -7.07 -16.62
N VAL A 222 -16.38 -7.70 -15.91
CA VAL A 222 -16.05 -8.56 -14.75
C VAL A 222 -15.22 -9.76 -15.18
N ALA A 223 -15.56 -10.41 -16.30
CA ALA A 223 -14.77 -11.51 -16.84
C ALA A 223 -13.33 -11.08 -17.20
N GLN A 224 -13.15 -9.89 -17.76
CA GLN A 224 -11.81 -9.35 -18.05
C GLN A 224 -11.01 -9.07 -16.77
N LEU A 225 -11.65 -8.54 -15.71
CA LEU A 225 -10.99 -8.37 -14.41
C LEU A 225 -10.58 -9.71 -13.78
N GLU A 226 -11.46 -10.73 -13.86
CA GLU A 226 -11.18 -12.09 -13.39
C GLU A 226 -9.99 -12.71 -14.15
N GLN A 227 -9.93 -12.54 -15.47
CA GLN A 227 -8.82 -13.01 -16.32
C GLN A 227 -7.50 -12.32 -16.00
N LEU A 228 -7.55 -11.01 -15.70
CA LEU A 228 -6.36 -10.29 -15.26
C LEU A 228 -5.85 -10.84 -13.92
N ALA A 229 -6.70 -11.41 -13.07
CA ALA A 229 -6.32 -11.93 -11.76
C ALA A 229 -5.48 -10.90 -10.97
N LEU A 230 -6.04 -9.70 -10.82
CA LEU A 230 -5.39 -8.58 -10.14
C LEU A 230 -5.03 -8.96 -8.70
N ASP A 231 -3.84 -8.55 -8.26
CA ASP A 231 -3.48 -8.65 -6.83
C ASP A 231 -4.08 -7.50 -6.01
N ALA A 232 -3.97 -7.61 -4.68
CA ALA A 232 -4.50 -6.62 -3.76
C ALA A 232 -3.88 -5.21 -3.94
N ASN A 233 -2.62 -5.11 -4.37
CA ASN A 233 -1.99 -3.81 -4.62
C ASN A 233 -2.59 -3.16 -5.86
N GLU A 234 -2.81 -3.93 -6.93
CA GLU A 234 -3.44 -3.44 -8.15
C GLU A 234 -4.86 -2.93 -7.88
N PHE A 235 -5.69 -3.69 -7.16
CA PHE A 235 -7.02 -3.24 -6.75
C PHE A 235 -6.98 -1.94 -5.95
N ASN A 236 -6.06 -1.82 -4.99
CA ASN A 236 -5.90 -0.61 -4.19
C ASN A 236 -5.51 0.61 -5.02
N HIS A 237 -4.60 0.45 -5.99
CA HIS A 237 -4.22 1.52 -6.90
C HIS A 237 -5.38 1.95 -7.80
N LEU A 238 -6.15 1.02 -8.33
CA LEU A 238 -7.32 1.32 -9.17
C LEU A 238 -8.42 2.05 -8.40
N ARG A 239 -8.70 1.64 -7.15
CA ARG A 239 -9.64 2.36 -6.28
C ARG A 239 -9.15 3.77 -5.98
N LEU A 240 -7.87 3.95 -5.66
CA LEU A 240 -7.31 5.27 -5.37
C LEU A 240 -7.35 6.19 -6.60
N LEU A 241 -7.01 5.65 -7.78
CA LEU A 241 -7.11 6.39 -9.04
C LEU A 241 -8.55 6.83 -9.32
N SER A 242 -9.53 5.95 -9.11
CA SER A 242 -10.95 6.29 -9.27
C SER A 242 -11.40 7.37 -8.28
N LEU A 243 -11.05 7.22 -7.00
CA LEU A 243 -11.47 8.15 -5.94
C LEU A 243 -10.88 9.56 -6.10
N MET A 244 -9.61 9.64 -6.50
CA MET A 244 -8.87 10.91 -6.57
C MET A 244 -8.90 11.58 -7.94
N LYS A 245 -9.56 10.97 -8.94
CA LYS A 245 -9.63 11.45 -10.32
C LYS A 245 -10.04 12.92 -10.38
N GLY A 246 -9.19 13.75 -10.97
CA GLY A 246 -9.46 15.18 -11.18
C GLY A 246 -9.44 16.06 -9.92
N ARG A 247 -9.07 15.52 -8.75
CA ARG A 247 -9.07 16.23 -7.46
C ARG A 247 -7.68 16.47 -6.90
N HIS A 248 -6.76 15.55 -7.17
CA HIS A 248 -5.38 15.67 -6.69
C HIS A 248 -4.41 15.12 -7.73
N ALA A 249 -4.08 15.93 -8.74
CA ALA A 249 -3.29 15.53 -9.91
C ALA A 249 -1.96 14.83 -9.54
N GLN A 250 -1.24 15.33 -8.52
CA GLN A 250 0.01 14.70 -8.07
C GLN A 250 -0.20 13.28 -7.50
N MET A 251 -1.34 13.04 -6.84
CA MET A 251 -1.65 11.73 -6.23
C MET A 251 -2.10 10.75 -7.31
N GLU A 252 -2.89 11.24 -8.27
CA GLU A 252 -3.30 10.47 -9.44
C GLU A 252 -2.09 10.01 -10.26
N GLN A 253 -1.19 10.94 -10.61
CA GLN A 253 0.05 10.63 -11.32
C GLN A 253 0.95 9.66 -10.54
N LEU A 254 1.11 9.88 -9.23
CA LEU A 254 1.91 9.00 -8.39
C LEU A 254 1.32 7.59 -8.30
N SER A 255 0.00 7.46 -8.11
CA SER A 255 -0.68 6.16 -8.07
C SER A 255 -0.58 5.43 -9.40
N ALA A 256 -0.77 6.14 -10.52
CA ALA A 256 -0.63 5.60 -11.87
C ALA A 256 0.79 5.07 -12.13
N PHE A 257 1.80 5.89 -11.78
CA PHE A 257 3.20 5.49 -11.89
C PHE A 257 3.53 4.26 -11.03
N ASN A 258 3.10 4.25 -9.77
CA ASN A 258 3.34 3.13 -8.87
C ASN A 258 2.68 1.83 -9.34
N LEU A 259 1.45 1.91 -9.87
CA LEU A 259 0.76 0.77 -10.47
C LEU A 259 1.53 0.21 -11.66
N ALA A 260 1.93 1.08 -12.60
CA ALA A 260 2.70 0.68 -13.77
C ALA A 260 4.04 0.03 -13.38
N GLN A 261 4.75 0.62 -12.42
CA GLN A 261 6.02 0.09 -11.92
C GLN A 261 5.83 -1.27 -11.22
N HIS A 262 4.82 -1.40 -10.37
CA HIS A 262 4.47 -2.66 -9.70
C HIS A 262 4.22 -3.76 -10.73
N GLN A 263 3.39 -3.49 -11.74
CA GLN A 263 3.04 -4.44 -12.78
C GLN A 263 4.25 -4.85 -13.63
N GLN A 264 5.15 -3.91 -13.95
CA GLN A 264 6.39 -4.23 -14.67
C GLN A 264 7.30 -5.19 -13.89
N ILE A 265 7.33 -5.09 -12.56
CA ILE A 265 8.19 -5.92 -11.71
C ILE A 265 7.54 -7.29 -11.45
N VAL A 266 6.25 -7.31 -11.12
CA VAL A 266 5.54 -8.53 -10.69
C VAL A 266 5.02 -9.34 -11.88
N TYR A 267 4.62 -8.66 -12.97
CA TYR A 267 4.02 -9.28 -14.15
C TYR A 267 4.77 -8.91 -15.46
N PRO A 268 6.09 -9.16 -15.55
CA PRO A 268 6.92 -8.74 -16.69
C PRO A 268 6.48 -9.36 -18.02
N CYS A 269 5.79 -10.51 -18.00
CA CYS A 269 5.27 -11.18 -19.19
C CYS A 269 3.93 -10.60 -19.69
N GLN A 270 3.38 -9.57 -19.05
CA GLN A 270 2.11 -8.95 -19.42
C GLN A 270 2.28 -7.44 -19.67
N PRO A 271 2.96 -7.03 -20.76
CA PRO A 271 3.33 -5.64 -21.00
C PRO A 271 2.13 -4.69 -21.19
N LEU A 272 0.97 -5.22 -21.58
CA LEU A 272 -0.26 -4.43 -21.79
C LEU A 272 -1.17 -4.37 -20.56
N ARG A 273 -0.79 -5.01 -19.44
CA ARG A 273 -1.63 -5.13 -18.23
C ARG A 273 -2.09 -3.78 -17.69
N TYR A 274 -1.18 -2.79 -17.64
CA TYR A 274 -1.50 -1.43 -17.22
C TYR A 274 -2.59 -0.80 -18.10
N ILE A 275 -2.42 -0.91 -19.42
CA ILE A 275 -3.34 -0.35 -20.41
C ILE A 275 -4.71 -1.02 -20.28
N SER A 276 -4.75 -2.35 -20.16
CA SER A 276 -5.99 -3.09 -19.92
C SER A 276 -6.71 -2.61 -18.67
N CYS A 277 -5.99 -2.38 -17.56
CA CYS A 277 -6.59 -1.85 -16.33
C CYS A 277 -7.16 -0.44 -16.51
N MET A 278 -6.45 0.45 -17.21
CA MET A 278 -6.92 1.83 -17.44
C MET A 278 -8.16 1.87 -18.33
N VAL A 279 -8.18 1.08 -19.42
CA VAL A 279 -9.36 0.96 -20.30
C VAL A 279 -10.57 0.43 -19.54
N LEU A 280 -10.37 -0.59 -18.70
CA LEU A 280 -11.44 -1.10 -17.83
C LEU A 280 -11.93 -0.02 -16.87
N LEU A 281 -11.02 0.71 -16.21
CA LEU A 281 -11.36 1.74 -15.23
C LEU A 281 -12.19 2.88 -15.85
N GLU A 282 -11.90 3.26 -17.09
CA GLU A 282 -12.68 4.26 -17.85
C GLU A 282 -14.06 3.75 -18.26
N THR A 283 -14.21 2.44 -18.42
CA THR A 283 -15.46 1.79 -18.85
C THR A 283 -16.44 1.60 -17.69
N MET A 284 -15.94 1.37 -16.47
CA MET A 284 -16.77 1.03 -15.29
C MET A 284 -17.87 2.04 -14.89
N PRO A 285 -17.69 3.37 -15.00
CA PRO A 285 -18.72 4.34 -14.59
C PRO A 285 -20.09 4.15 -15.27
N GLN A 286 -20.12 3.58 -16.49
CA GLN A 286 -21.37 3.39 -17.22
C GLN A 286 -22.31 2.33 -16.61
N PHE A 287 -21.86 1.58 -15.60
CA PHE A 287 -22.64 0.48 -15.01
C PHE A 287 -23.29 0.83 -13.67
N GLU A 288 -23.21 2.10 -13.24
CA GLU A 288 -23.73 2.54 -11.95
C GLU A 288 -25.22 2.18 -11.75
N HIS A 289 -26.05 2.35 -12.78
CA HIS A 289 -27.48 2.01 -12.73
C HIS A 289 -27.73 0.51 -12.56
N ILE A 290 -26.91 -0.34 -13.17
CA ILE A 290 -27.01 -1.80 -13.02
C ILE A 290 -26.60 -2.22 -11.59
N LEU A 291 -25.53 -1.62 -11.05
CA LEU A 291 -25.09 -1.89 -9.68
C LEU A 291 -26.16 -1.49 -8.65
N LEU A 292 -26.82 -0.34 -8.87
CA LEU A 292 -27.96 0.10 -8.08
C LEU A 292 -29.09 -0.92 -8.11
N GLU A 293 -29.51 -1.36 -9.30
CA GLU A 293 -30.63 -2.30 -9.47
C GLU A 293 -30.37 -3.65 -8.81
N LEU A 294 -29.15 -4.20 -8.99
CA LEU A 294 -28.77 -5.50 -8.44
C LEU A 294 -28.68 -5.50 -6.92
N TYR A 295 -28.00 -4.51 -6.33
CA TYR A 295 -27.55 -4.60 -4.94
C TYR A 295 -28.22 -3.63 -3.96
N PHE A 296 -28.67 -2.45 -4.42
CA PHE A 296 -29.03 -1.36 -3.51
C PHE A 296 -30.50 -0.92 -3.59
N LYS A 297 -31.16 -1.08 -4.74
CA LYS A 297 -32.51 -0.55 -5.01
C LYS A 297 -33.56 -0.99 -3.98
N GLN A 298 -33.48 -2.23 -3.48
CA GLN A 298 -34.39 -2.72 -2.44
C GLN A 298 -34.11 -2.09 -1.06
N SER A 299 -32.85 -1.79 -0.76
CA SER A 299 -32.44 -1.27 0.55
C SER A 299 -32.62 0.25 0.65
N ILE A 300 -32.39 1.00 -0.44
CA ILE A 300 -32.47 2.47 -0.44
C ILE A 300 -33.80 3.00 -1.01
N GLY A 301 -34.60 2.14 -1.66
CA GLY A 301 -35.85 2.53 -2.30
C GLY A 301 -35.63 3.56 -3.41
N ASN A 302 -36.29 4.72 -3.27
CA ASN A 302 -36.21 5.82 -4.24
C ASN A 302 -35.08 6.83 -3.92
N ALA A 303 -34.32 6.63 -2.84
CA ALA A 303 -33.20 7.51 -2.51
C ALA A 303 -32.05 7.31 -3.49
N SER A 304 -31.36 8.40 -3.86
CA SER A 304 -30.13 8.30 -4.66
C SER A 304 -28.94 7.94 -3.78
N MET A 305 -27.98 7.19 -4.33
CA MET A 305 -26.72 6.91 -3.61
C MET A 305 -25.98 8.20 -3.27
N SER A 306 -26.04 9.22 -4.12
CA SER A 306 -25.42 10.52 -3.83
C SER A 306 -26.03 11.19 -2.59
N ALA A 307 -27.36 11.13 -2.41
CA ALA A 307 -28.01 11.66 -1.21
C ALA A 307 -27.61 10.86 0.04
N LEU A 308 -27.61 9.53 -0.05
CA LEU A 308 -27.17 8.65 1.02
C LEU A 308 -25.71 8.93 1.42
N ILE A 309 -24.81 9.04 0.44
CA ILE A 309 -23.39 9.34 0.65
C ILE A 309 -23.22 10.69 1.33
N SER A 310 -23.95 11.71 0.87
CA SER A 310 -23.93 13.05 1.48
C SER A 310 -24.34 13.00 2.94
N ASP A 311 -25.46 12.32 3.26
CA ASP A 311 -25.94 12.21 4.64
C ASP A 311 -24.98 11.40 5.55
N ILE A 312 -24.25 10.41 5.01
CA ILE A 312 -23.26 9.63 5.79
C ILE A 312 -21.93 10.37 5.97
N LEU A 313 -21.48 11.13 4.97
CA LEU A 313 -20.20 11.86 5.01
C LEU A 313 -20.30 13.19 5.75
N ILE A 314 -21.44 13.87 5.63
CA ILE A 314 -21.76 15.10 6.34
C ILE A 314 -23.02 14.81 7.18
N PRO A 315 -22.87 14.19 8.36
CA PRO A 315 -24.00 14.02 9.26
C PRO A 315 -24.56 15.40 9.58
N LYS A 316 -25.81 15.66 9.19
CA LYS A 316 -26.54 16.86 9.62
C LYS A 316 -26.64 16.82 11.13
N THR A 317 -25.74 17.48 11.85
CA THR A 317 -25.89 17.73 13.28
C THR A 317 -27.15 18.58 13.49
N LEU A 318 -28.18 17.95 14.06
CA LEU A 318 -29.31 18.51 14.79
C LEU A 318 -29.49 20.05 14.70
N ASN A 319 -30.10 20.55 13.62
CA ASN A 319 -30.78 21.86 13.65
C ASN A 319 -32.16 21.71 14.33
N LYS A 320 -32.16 21.30 15.61
CA LYS A 320 -33.31 21.38 16.53
C LYS A 320 -32.92 22.13 17.80
N THR A 321 -32.56 23.40 17.62
CA THR A 321 -32.50 24.51 18.59
C THR A 321 -32.05 25.68 17.71
N GLU A 322 -32.91 26.53 17.16
CA GLU A 322 -33.72 27.54 17.83
C GLU A 322 -35.03 27.77 17.06
N LYS A 323 -36.15 27.30 17.63
CA LYS A 323 -37.47 27.95 17.50
C LYS A 323 -38.00 28.07 18.91
N SER A 324 -37.46 29.03 19.65
CA SER A 324 -37.96 29.46 20.95
C SER A 324 -37.45 30.87 21.19
N GLU A 325 -38.08 31.84 20.53
CA GLU A 325 -38.54 33.12 21.09
C GLU A 325 -39.35 33.87 20.02
#